data_AF-A0A2W0BT24-F1
#
_entry.id   AF-A0A2W0BT24-F1
#
_cell.length_a   1.000
_cell.length_b   1.000
_cell.length_c   1.000
_cell.angle_alpha   90.00
_cell.angle_beta   90.00
_cell.angle_gamma   90.00
#
_symmetry.space_group_name_H-M   'P 1'
#
loop_
_entity.id
_entity.type
_entity.pdbx_description
1 polymer ?
#
loop_
_entity_poly.entity_id
_entity_poly.type
_entity_poly.pdbx_seq_one_letter_code
_entity_poly.pdbx_strand_id
1 'polypeptide(L)'
;MSGGGKMISHRLIGAIAILFCTILTLAGQDLQDAPKSAATLASSQRAAEETNDLKADVAKMRALLGQMQRNVAFVSTGDTPLKHQFELEIDMWQLVLRDMEKKLNSQQTAP
;
A
#
# COMPACT_ATOMS: atom_id res chain seq x y z
N MET A 1 -4.74 -50.60 -12.27
CA MET A 1 -3.35 -50.15 -12.05
C MET A 1 -3.33 -48.63 -12.10
N SER A 2 -2.72 -48.02 -11.08
CA SER A 2 -2.21 -46.63 -10.98
C SER A 2 -3.18 -45.47 -11.32
N GLY A 3 -3.56 -44.56 -10.41
CA GLY A 3 -2.86 -44.07 -9.21
C GLY A 3 -2.21 -42.72 -9.51
N GLY A 4 -2.67 -41.67 -8.81
CA GLY A 4 -1.94 -40.40 -8.68
C GLY A 4 -2.56 -39.21 -9.43
N GLY A 5 -3.36 -38.41 -8.74
CA GLY A 5 -3.82 -37.11 -9.31
C GLY A 5 -4.78 -36.31 -8.41
N LYS A 6 -5.39 -36.94 -7.41
CA LYS A 6 -6.36 -36.29 -6.50
C LYS A 6 -5.79 -35.81 -5.15
N MET A 7 -4.49 -35.99 -4.91
CA MET A 7 -3.87 -35.72 -3.59
C MET A 7 -3.19 -34.36 -3.44
N ILE A 8 -3.02 -33.60 -4.52
CA ILE A 8 -2.27 -32.32 -4.47
C ILE A 8 -3.21 -31.16 -4.07
N SER A 9 -4.49 -31.23 -4.43
CA SER A 9 -5.47 -30.16 -4.20
C SER A 9 -5.99 -30.04 -2.76
N HIS A 10 -5.91 -31.08 -1.94
CA HIS A 10 -6.29 -30.98 -0.52
C HIS A 10 -5.13 -30.63 0.42
N ARG A 11 -3.88 -30.85 0.00
CA ARG A 11 -2.70 -30.52 0.82
C ARG A 11 -2.32 -29.04 0.77
N LEU A 12 -2.71 -28.33 -0.29
CA LEU A 12 -2.52 -26.89 -0.40
C LEU A 12 -3.55 -26.09 0.42
N ILE A 13 -4.79 -26.57 0.48
CA ILE A 13 -5.88 -25.90 1.23
C ILE A 13 -5.68 -26.05 2.74
N GLY A 14 -5.15 -27.19 3.20
CA GLY A 14 -4.84 -27.41 4.62
C GLY A 14 -3.67 -26.56 5.15
N ALA A 15 -2.71 -26.20 4.29
CA ALA A 15 -1.56 -25.39 4.70
C ALA A 15 -1.91 -23.92 4.97
N ILE A 16 -2.92 -23.38 4.28
CA ILE A 16 -3.35 -21.97 4.42
C ILE A 16 -4.16 -21.76 5.70
N ALA A 17 -4.93 -22.77 6.14
CA ALA A 17 -5.72 -22.70 7.37
C ALA A 17 -4.85 -22.72 8.65
N ILE A 18 -3.70 -23.39 8.62
CA ILE A 18 -2.76 -23.45 9.75
C ILE A 18 -1.95 -22.14 9.87
N LEU A 19 -1.65 -21.48 8.74
CA LEU A 19 -0.93 -20.22 8.73
C LEU A 19 -1.76 -19.05 9.32
N PHE A 20 -3.10 -19.13 9.25
CA PHE A 20 -3.99 -18.09 9.80
C PHE A 20 -4.26 -18.22 11.31
N CYS A 21 -4.08 -19.40 11.92
CA CYS A 21 -4.41 -19.63 13.33
C CYS A 21 -3.29 -19.29 14.34
N THR A 22 -2.08 -18.94 13.87
CA THR A 22 -0.95 -18.68 14.78
C THR A 22 -0.78 -17.21 15.18
N ILE A 23 -1.56 -16.28 14.63
CA ILE A 23 -1.38 -14.83 14.90
C ILE A 23 -2.27 -14.33 16.07
N LEU A 24 -3.15 -15.16 16.64
CA LEU A 24 -4.15 -14.74 17.63
C LEU A 24 -3.83 -15.05 19.10
N THR A 25 -2.56 -15.21 19.46
CA THR A 25 -2.17 -15.41 20.87
C THR A 25 -0.99 -14.55 21.30
N LEU A 26 -1.22 -13.24 21.47
CA LEU A 26 -0.66 -12.49 22.60
C LEU A 26 -1.32 -11.11 22.74
N ALA A 27 -2.41 -11.04 23.52
CA ALA A 27 -2.87 -9.79 24.11
C ALA A 27 -3.03 -10.00 25.62
N GLY A 28 -1.92 -10.31 26.28
CA GLY A 28 -1.76 -9.95 27.67
C GLY A 28 -1.29 -8.50 27.69
N GLN A 29 -2.17 -7.57 28.04
CA GLN A 29 -1.74 -6.25 28.49
C GLN A 29 -2.18 -6.08 29.94
N ASP A 30 -1.18 -6.36 30.78
CA ASP A 30 -0.92 -5.81 32.10
C ASP A 30 -1.59 -4.43 32.28
N LEU A 31 -2.47 -4.33 33.27
CA LEU A 31 -3.05 -3.09 33.73
C LEU A 31 -1.93 -2.30 34.43
N GLN A 32 -1.15 -1.56 33.65
CA GLN A 32 -0.07 -0.71 34.15
C GLN A 32 -0.50 0.76 34.14
N ASP A 33 -0.91 1.20 35.32
CA ASP A 33 -1.15 2.59 35.67
C ASP A 33 0.21 3.32 35.80
N ALA A 34 0.69 3.99 34.74
CA ALA A 34 1.74 5.03 34.76
C ALA A 34 1.98 5.68 33.37
N PRO A 35 2.68 6.83 33.31
CA PRO A 35 2.11 8.16 33.08
C PRO A 35 1.67 8.41 31.62
N LYS A 36 0.49 9.01 31.45
CA LYS A 36 -0.15 9.42 30.19
C LYS A 36 0.75 10.21 29.21
N SER A 37 1.86 10.76 29.68
CA SER A 37 2.78 11.60 28.90
C SER A 37 3.74 10.80 27.98
N ALA A 38 4.18 9.60 28.38
CA ALA A 38 5.08 8.78 27.54
C ALA A 38 4.34 8.10 26.37
N ALA A 39 3.09 7.70 26.59
CA ALA A 39 2.23 7.12 25.55
C ALA A 39 1.88 8.14 24.46
N THR A 40 1.65 9.41 24.82
CA THR A 40 1.38 10.47 23.85
C THR A 40 2.60 10.74 22.95
N LEU A 41 3.80 10.80 23.52
CA LEU A 41 5.04 11.00 22.73
C LEU A 41 5.31 9.85 21.75
N ALA A 42 5.12 8.60 22.19
CA ALA A 42 5.24 7.44 21.31
C ALA A 42 4.19 7.43 20.18
N SER A 43 2.95 7.85 20.45
CA SER A 43 1.92 7.99 19.41
C SER A 43 2.20 9.12 18.42
N SER A 44 2.74 10.26 18.88
CA SER A 44 3.12 11.37 18.01
C SER A 44 4.33 11.04 17.14
N GLN A 45 5.31 10.30 17.67
CA GLN A 45 6.47 9.86 16.90
C GLN A 45 6.08 8.86 15.80
N ARG A 46 5.22 7.89 16.13
CA ARG A 46 4.70 6.94 15.14
C ARG A 46 3.89 7.64 14.03
N ALA A 47 3.05 8.60 14.39
CA ALA A 47 2.29 9.37 13.40
C ALA A 47 3.21 10.21 12.48
N ALA A 48 4.32 10.73 13.02
CA ALA A 48 5.32 11.46 12.24
C ALA A 48 6.09 10.53 11.27
N GLU A 49 6.45 9.31 11.71
CA GLU A 49 7.07 8.28 10.86
C GLU A 49 6.12 7.87 9.72
N GLU A 50 4.86 7.57 10.03
CA GLU A 50 3.83 7.20 9.04
C GLU A 50 3.60 8.33 8.00
N THR A 51 3.66 9.60 8.44
CA THR A 51 3.55 10.75 7.54
C THR A 51 4.77 10.88 6.61
N ASN A 52 5.97 10.59 7.14
CA ASN A 52 7.22 10.64 6.35
C ASN A 52 7.24 9.54 5.29
N ASP A 53 6.86 8.31 5.66
CA ASP A 53 6.75 7.19 4.72
C ASP A 53 5.75 7.50 3.60
N LEU A 54 4.58 8.04 3.94
CA LEU A 54 3.58 8.46 2.97
C LEU A 54 4.10 9.54 2.01
N LYS A 55 4.88 10.50 2.51
CA LYS A 55 5.52 11.54 1.69
C LYS A 55 6.55 10.93 0.72
N ALA A 56 7.36 9.98 1.19
CA ALA A 56 8.32 9.28 0.35
C ALA A 56 7.63 8.49 -0.77
N ASP A 57 6.52 7.83 -0.47
CA ASP A 57 5.77 7.05 -1.44
C ASP A 57 5.07 7.92 -2.49
N VAL A 58 4.51 9.07 -2.10
CA VAL A 58 3.99 10.07 -3.03
C VAL A 58 5.07 10.56 -3.99
N ALA A 59 6.29 10.82 -3.49
CA ALA A 59 7.41 11.23 -4.32
C ALA A 59 7.80 10.15 -5.36
N LYS A 60 7.86 8.88 -4.94
CA LYS A 60 8.14 7.75 -5.84
C LYS A 60 7.05 7.61 -6.92
N MET A 61 5.78 7.65 -6.53
CA MET A 61 4.66 7.55 -7.48
C MET A 61 4.68 8.69 -8.49
N ARG A 62 4.99 9.92 -8.06
CA ARG A 62 5.13 11.06 -8.96
C ARG A 62 6.22 10.84 -10.01
N ALA A 63 7.36 10.27 -9.60
CA ALA A 63 8.45 9.94 -10.51
C ALA A 63 8.05 8.86 -11.54
N LEU A 64 7.39 7.79 -11.10
CA LEU A 64 6.90 6.71 -11.95
C LEU A 64 5.85 7.22 -12.94
N LEU A 65 4.90 8.02 -12.48
CA LEU A 65 3.85 8.60 -13.33
C LEU A 65 4.44 9.51 -14.40
N GLY A 66 5.45 10.31 -14.04
CA GLY A 66 6.20 11.10 -15.02
C GLY A 66 6.94 10.22 -16.05
N GLN A 67 7.43 9.05 -15.65
CA GLN A 67 8.02 8.10 -16.59
C GLN A 67 6.97 7.49 -17.52
N MET A 68 5.79 7.14 -17.01
CA MET A 68 4.67 6.66 -17.85
C MET A 68 4.29 7.70 -18.89
N GLN A 69 4.15 8.97 -18.51
CA GLN A 69 3.85 10.07 -19.44
C GLN A 69 4.90 10.21 -20.55
N ARG A 70 6.19 10.13 -20.20
CA ARG A 70 7.25 10.15 -21.21
C ARG A 70 7.20 8.93 -22.11
N ASN A 71 6.98 7.75 -21.54
CA ASN A 71 6.90 6.50 -22.29
C ASN A 71 5.75 6.49 -23.29
N VAL A 72 4.58 7.03 -22.92
CA VAL A 72 3.40 7.15 -23.79
C VAL A 72 3.70 7.99 -25.04
N ALA A 73 4.52 9.03 -24.92
CA ALA A 73 4.93 9.84 -26.08
C ALA A 73 5.71 9.03 -27.15
N PHE A 74 6.26 7.86 -26.78
CA PHE A 74 6.96 6.95 -27.70
C PHE A 74 6.09 5.78 -28.18
N VAL A 75 4.89 5.59 -27.62
CA VAL A 75 3.96 4.53 -28.03
C VAL A 75 3.22 4.96 -29.30
N SER A 76 3.86 4.68 -30.45
CA SER A 76 3.33 4.85 -31.81
C SER A 76 3.07 6.31 -32.24
N THR A 77 3.34 6.61 -33.50
CA THR A 77 2.88 7.84 -34.14
C THR A 77 1.38 7.75 -34.42
N GLY A 78 0.56 8.41 -33.60
CA GLY A 78 -0.90 8.51 -33.76
C GLY A 78 -1.70 7.99 -32.57
N ASP A 79 -3.01 8.24 -32.56
CA ASP A 79 -3.91 7.79 -31.50
C ASP A 79 -4.27 6.32 -31.70
N THR A 80 -3.44 5.45 -31.10
CA THR A 80 -3.71 4.02 -31.05
C THR A 80 -4.55 3.68 -29.81
N PRO A 81 -5.37 2.61 -29.85
CA PRO A 81 -6.11 2.16 -28.67
C PRO A 81 -5.20 1.89 -27.46
N LEU A 82 -3.99 1.40 -27.68
CA LEU A 82 -3.02 1.13 -26.62
C LEU A 82 -2.49 2.43 -25.99
N LYS A 83 -2.17 3.44 -26.80
CA LYS A 83 -1.77 4.75 -26.30
C LYS A 83 -2.89 5.36 -25.45
N HIS A 84 -4.13 5.29 -25.93
CA HIS A 84 -5.30 5.78 -25.19
C HIS A 84 -5.50 5.08 -23.85
N GLN A 85 -5.29 3.76 -23.79
CA GLN A 85 -5.36 3.02 -22.53
C GLN A 85 -4.34 3.55 -21.51
N PHE A 86 -3.09 3.79 -21.92
CA PHE A 86 -2.10 4.34 -21.02
C PHE A 86 -2.42 5.77 -20.57
N GLU A 87 -3.01 6.59 -21.44
CA GLU A 87 -3.49 7.93 -21.07
C GLU A 87 -4.56 7.85 -19.96
N LEU A 88 -5.53 6.94 -20.07
CA LEU A 88 -6.54 6.71 -19.05
C LEU A 88 -5.94 6.24 -17.71
N GLU A 89 -4.96 5.32 -17.77
CA GLU A 89 -4.27 4.84 -16.58
C GLU A 89 -3.47 5.97 -15.90
N ILE A 90 -2.79 6.81 -16.69
CA ILE A 90 -2.10 8.00 -16.18
C ILE A 90 -3.09 8.93 -15.47
N ASP A 91 -4.23 9.22 -16.08
CA ASP A 91 -5.25 10.11 -15.49
C ASP A 91 -5.80 9.56 -14.17
N MET A 92 -6.05 8.25 -14.11
CA MET A 92 -6.46 7.58 -12.87
C MET A 92 -5.40 7.72 -11.78
N TRP A 93 -4.14 7.41 -12.09
CA TRP A 93 -3.05 7.52 -11.11
C TRP A 93 -2.80 8.96 -10.66
N GLN A 94 -3.00 9.95 -11.54
CA GLN A 94 -2.96 11.37 -11.16
C GLN A 94 -4.07 11.74 -10.16
N LEU A 95 -5.27 11.17 -10.29
CA LEU A 95 -6.34 11.40 -9.32
C LEU A 95 -5.98 10.84 -7.95
N VAL A 96 -5.50 9.60 -7.89
CA VAL A 96 -5.06 8.95 -6.65
C VAL A 96 -3.92 9.74 -6.00
N LEU A 97 -2.93 10.15 -6.78
CA LEU A 97 -1.78 10.92 -6.28
C LEU A 97 -2.22 12.26 -5.69
N ARG A 98 -3.15 12.97 -6.34
CA ARG A 98 -3.70 14.24 -5.82
C ARG A 98 -4.43 14.05 -4.48
N ASP A 99 -5.18 12.97 -4.32
CA ASP A 99 -5.86 12.68 -3.06
C ASP A 99 -4.85 12.37 -1.93
N MET A 100 -3.76 11.67 -2.24
CA MET A 100 -2.69 11.41 -1.29
C MET A 100 -1.93 12.69 -0.90
N GLU A 101 -1.62 13.55 -1.88
CA GLU A 101 -1.02 14.87 -1.64
C GLU A 101 -1.94 15.74 -0.76
N LYS A 102 -3.25 15.72 -1.00
CA LYS A 102 -4.23 16.44 -0.18
C LYS A 102 -4.23 15.93 1.26
N LYS A 103 -4.20 14.62 1.48
CA LYS A 103 -4.14 14.01 2.83
C LYS A 103 -2.86 14.38 3.57
N LEU A 104 -1.71 14.42 2.88
CA LEU A 104 -0.45 14.88 3.45
C LEU A 104 -0.51 16.35 3.87
N ASN A 105 -1.04 17.21 2.99
CA ASN A 105 -1.18 18.64 3.28
C ASN A 105 -2.08 18.89 4.50
N SER A 106 -3.20 18.18 4.61
CA SER A 106 -4.10 18.30 5.78
C SER A 106 -3.42 17.89 7.10
N GLN A 107 -2.55 16.87 7.07
CA GLN A 107 -1.80 16.41 8.25
C GLN A 107 -0.65 17.36 8.61
N GLN A 108 -0.04 18.02 7.61
CA GLN A 108 1.00 19.04 7.82
C GLN A 108 0.45 20.33 8.46
N THR A 109 -0.83 20.66 8.21
CA THR A 109 -1.49 21.88 8.71
C THR A 109 -2.24 21.70 10.03
N ALA A 110 -2.29 20.49 10.60
CA ALA A 110 -2.91 20.25 11.90
C ALA A 110 -2.00 20.81 13.03
N PRO A 111 -2.55 21.58 13.99
CA PRO A 111 -1.77 22.22 15.06
C PRO A 111 -1.21 21.23 16.10
#